data_AF-A0A2H9U389-F1
#
_entry.id   AF-A0A2H9U389-F1
#
_cell.length_a   1.000
_cell.length_b   1.000
_cell.length_c   1.000
_cell.angle_alpha   90.00
_cell.angle_beta   90.00
_cell.angle_gamma   90.00
#
_symmetry.space_group_name_H-M   'P 1'
#
loop_
_entity.id
_entity.type
_entity.pdbx_description
1 polymer ?
#
loop_
_entity_poly.entity_id
_entity_poly.type
_entity_poly.pdbx_seq_one_letter_code
_entity_poly.pdbx_strand_id
1 'polypeptide(L)'
;MKTSRFSDAQIIAILKQAESGSPVPELCREHGISSATFYKWRSKFGGMDASLMARLKELEEENCRLKKMYAVAHFAISIRLACNLFKVSEGCYRYQPVLADENLLIADWLLRITNSQRNWGFSLCFLYLRNVKGFGWNHKRVYRIYRELELNMRIKPKKRWVREKSDA
;
A
#
# COMPACT_ATOMS: atom_id res chain seq x y z
N MET A 1 -1.43 16.76 11.21
CA MET A 1 -0.70 17.20 9.99
C MET A 1 -1.65 17.06 8.80
N LYS A 2 -1.76 18.07 7.93
CA LYS A 2 -2.53 17.94 6.68
C LYS A 2 -1.91 16.82 5.84
N THR A 3 -2.73 15.89 5.36
CA THR A 3 -2.28 14.81 4.48
C THR A 3 -1.77 15.41 3.18
N SER A 4 -0.50 15.15 2.85
CA SER A 4 0.11 15.55 1.58
C SER A 4 -0.70 14.97 0.41
N ARG A 5 -0.85 15.75 -0.67
CA ARG A 5 -1.46 15.28 -1.94
C ARG A 5 -0.64 14.14 -2.57
N PHE A 6 0.66 14.11 -2.29
CA PHE A 6 1.61 13.13 -2.81
C PHE A 6 1.88 12.04 -1.77
N SER A 7 1.88 10.79 -2.22
CA SER A 7 2.36 9.67 -1.41
C SER A 7 3.88 9.72 -1.25
N ASP A 8 4.41 9.13 -0.18
CA ASP A 8 5.86 9.09 0.05
C ASP A 8 6.60 8.43 -1.13
N ALA A 9 6.00 7.41 -1.76
CA ALA A 9 6.54 6.79 -2.96
C ALA A 9 6.59 7.74 -4.17
N GLN A 10 5.57 8.59 -4.35
CA GLN A 10 5.57 9.61 -5.42
C GLN A 10 6.63 10.68 -5.16
N ILE A 11 6.80 11.10 -3.90
CA ILE A 11 7.82 12.07 -3.51
C ILE A 11 9.22 11.54 -3.84
N ILE A 12 9.51 10.29 -3.50
CA ILE A 12 10.82 9.66 -3.78
C ILE A 12 11.05 9.50 -5.28
N ALA A 13 10.02 9.14 -6.06
CA ALA A 13 10.14 9.05 -7.51
C ALA A 13 10.54 10.39 -8.16
N ILE A 14 9.93 11.49 -7.68
CA ILE A 14 10.24 12.86 -8.13
C ILE A 14 11.68 13.25 -7.75
N LEU A 15 12.14 12.89 -6.54
CA LEU A 15 13.52 13.14 -6.10
C LEU A 15 14.53 12.36 -6.95
N LYS A 16 14.23 11.10 -7.29
CA LYS A 16 15.07 10.26 -8.14
C LYS A 16 15.18 10.81 -9.58
N GLN A 17 14.09 11.37 -10.11
CA GLN A 17 14.10 12.05 -11.41
C GLN A 17 15.05 13.26 -11.41
N ALA A 18 15.14 13.99 -10.30
CA ALA A 18 16.11 15.08 -10.14
C ALA A 18 17.56 14.56 -10.03
N GLU A 19 17.78 13.44 -9.34
CA GLU A 19 19.10 12.80 -9.25
C GLU A 19 19.58 12.25 -10.61
N SER A 20 18.66 11.85 -11.49
CA SER A 20 18.96 11.45 -12.87
C SER A 20 19.29 12.62 -13.82
N GLY A 21 19.36 13.86 -13.32
CA GLY A 21 19.84 15.01 -14.08
C GLY A 21 18.75 15.95 -14.62
N SER A 22 17.47 15.75 -14.29
CA SER A 22 16.42 16.70 -14.68
C SER A 22 16.49 18.00 -13.85
N PRO A 23 16.38 19.19 -14.46
CA PRO A 23 16.39 20.46 -13.74
C PRO A 23 15.23 20.58 -12.74
N VAL A 24 15.55 20.88 -11.48
CA VAL A 24 14.56 21.05 -10.40
C VAL A 24 13.42 22.03 -10.74
N PRO A 25 13.66 23.18 -11.42
CA PRO A 25 12.59 24.10 -11.79
C PRO A 25 11.56 23.51 -12.78
N GLU A 26 11.99 22.64 -13.69
CA GLU A 26 11.11 21.98 -14.67
C GLU A 26 10.27 20.90 -14.00
N LEU A 27 10.90 20.08 -13.16
CA LEU A 27 10.24 19.10 -12.30
C LEU A 27 9.15 19.74 -11.42
N CYS A 28 9.44 20.92 -10.87
CA CYS A 28 8.47 21.66 -10.08
C CYS A 28 7.24 22.09 -10.90
N ARG A 29 7.44 22.49 -12.16
CA ARG A 29 6.34 22.86 -13.08
C ARG A 29 5.54 21.63 -13.53
N GLU A 30 6.21 20.54 -13.88
CA GLU A 30 5.59 19.29 -14.36
C GLU A 30 4.68 18.66 -13.29
N HIS A 31 5.16 18.61 -12.04
CA HIS A 31 4.41 17.99 -10.93
C HIS A 31 3.52 18.99 -10.18
N GLY A 32 3.55 20.28 -10.55
CA GLY A 32 2.78 21.34 -9.90
C GLY A 32 3.13 21.55 -8.43
N ILE A 33 4.43 21.54 -8.12
CA ILE A 33 5.00 21.73 -6.78
C ILE A 33 5.89 22.95 -6.74
N SER A 34 5.98 23.62 -5.58
CA SER A 34 6.93 24.73 -5.41
C SER A 34 8.34 24.21 -5.14
N SER A 35 9.36 24.96 -5.54
CA SER A 35 10.77 24.60 -5.28
C SER A 35 11.06 24.42 -3.79
N ALA A 36 10.42 25.22 -2.92
CA ALA A 36 10.52 25.06 -1.48
C ALA A 36 9.99 23.69 -0.99
N THR A 37 8.92 23.18 -1.61
CA THR A 37 8.38 21.85 -1.30
C THR A 37 9.36 20.76 -1.71
N PHE A 38 9.96 20.89 -2.90
CA PHE A 38 10.98 19.96 -3.39
C PHE A 38 12.18 19.87 -2.44
N TYR A 39 12.77 20.98 -2.01
CA TYR A 39 13.92 20.94 -1.12
C TYR A 39 13.57 20.44 0.29
N LYS A 40 12.36 20.70 0.79
CA LYS A 40 11.85 20.08 2.03
C LYS A 40 11.75 18.55 1.89
N TRP A 41 11.26 18.06 0.76
CA TRP A 41 11.23 16.62 0.48
C TRP A 41 12.63 16.04 0.37
N ARG A 42 13.56 16.73 -0.31
CA ARG A 42 14.95 16.31 -0.45
C ARG A 42 15.66 16.22 0.91
N SER A 43 15.38 17.13 1.84
CA SER A 43 15.90 17.04 3.20
C SER A 43 15.32 15.88 4.01
N LYS A 44 14.08 15.46 3.72
CA LYS A 44 13.37 14.41 4.48
C LYS A 44 13.58 13.01 3.91
N PHE A 45 13.69 12.90 2.60
CA PHE A 45 13.70 11.64 1.85
C PHE A 45 14.91 11.49 0.91
N GLY A 46 15.78 12.49 0.82
CA GLY A 46 16.96 12.43 -0.04
C GLY A 46 17.90 11.31 0.37
N GLY A 47 18.38 10.53 -0.59
CA GLY A 47 19.20 9.33 -0.35
C GLY A 47 18.42 8.07 0.06
N MET A 48 17.09 8.15 0.16
CA MET A 48 16.23 7.02 0.54
C MET A 48 15.58 6.41 -0.72
N ASP A 49 15.88 5.16 -1.06
CA ASP A 49 15.25 4.48 -2.19
C ASP A 49 13.83 3.99 -1.85
N ALA A 50 12.96 3.91 -2.86
CA ALA A 50 11.58 3.46 -2.68
C ALA A 50 11.51 2.02 -2.12
N SER A 51 12.47 1.16 -2.47
CA SER A 51 12.59 -0.20 -1.92
C SER A 51 12.99 -0.18 -0.43
N LEU A 52 13.91 0.71 -0.04
CA LEU A 52 14.33 0.91 1.35
C LEU A 52 13.17 1.40 2.21
N MET A 53 12.34 2.30 1.69
CA MET A 53 11.14 2.78 2.38
C MET A 53 10.05 1.72 2.53
N ALA A 54 9.84 0.90 1.50
CA ALA A 54 8.94 -0.25 1.61
C ALA A 54 9.44 -1.23 2.68
N ARG A 55 10.74 -1.50 2.71
CA ARG A 55 11.36 -2.38 3.70
C ARG A 55 11.33 -1.80 5.12
N LEU A 56 11.55 -0.49 5.28
CA LEU A 56 11.43 0.18 6.57
C LEU A 56 10.02 0.08 7.12
N LYS A 57 9.01 0.30 6.27
CA LYS A 57 7.62 0.19 6.67
C LYS A 57 7.24 -1.24 7.05
N GLU A 58 7.68 -2.23 6.29
CA GLU A 58 7.49 -3.65 6.60
C GLU A 58 8.15 -4.02 7.94
N LEU A 59 9.40 -3.59 8.16
CA LEU A 59 10.12 -3.81 9.42
C LEU A 59 9.47 -3.08 10.61
N GLU A 60 8.88 -1.91 10.40
CA GLU A 60 8.11 -1.19 11.42
C GLU A 60 6.81 -1.93 11.77
N GLU A 61 6.10 -2.45 10.78
CA GLU A 61 4.89 -3.27 10.95
C GLU A 61 5.20 -4.58 11.68
N GLU A 62 6.28 -5.27 11.30
CA GLU A 62 6.77 -6.47 11.98
C GLU A 62 7.21 -6.18 13.42
N ASN A 63 7.98 -5.11 13.64
CA ASN A 63 8.36 -4.69 14.99
C ASN A 63 7.15 -4.36 15.86
N CYS A 64 6.15 -3.69 15.30
CA CYS A 64 4.91 -3.40 16.02
C CYS A 64 4.18 -4.70 16.42
N ARG A 65 4.11 -5.68 15.51
CA ARG A 65 3.50 -6.98 15.77
C ARG A 65 4.27 -7.78 16.83
N LEU A 66 5.59 -7.84 16.73
CA LEU A 66 6.44 -8.54 17.70
C LEU A 66 6.37 -7.89 19.08
N LYS A 67 6.43 -6.56 19.16
CA LYS A 67 6.27 -5.82 20.43
C LYS A 67 4.90 -6.03 21.05
N LYS A 68 3.84 -6.15 20.23
CA LYS A 68 2.49 -6.50 20.71
C LYS A 68 2.46 -7.90 21.32
N MET A 69 3.05 -8.90 20.65
CA MET A 69 3.13 -10.26 21.18
C MET A 69 3.97 -10.35 22.45
N TYR A 70 5.13 -9.69 22.47
CA TYR A 70 6.04 -9.69 23.62
C TYR A 70 5.41 -9.01 24.85
N ALA A 71 4.70 -7.89 24.66
CA ALA A 71 3.97 -7.20 25.73
C ALA A 71 2.86 -8.07 26.34
N VAL A 72 2.14 -8.85 25.53
CA VAL A 72 1.10 -9.78 26.00
C VAL A 72 1.70 -10.98 26.73
N ALA A 73 2.81 -11.53 26.23
CA ALA A 73 3.34 -12.80 26.69
C ALA A 73 4.21 -12.71 27.95
N HIS A 74 4.94 -11.61 28.17
CA HIS A 74 6.07 -11.64 29.12
C HIS A 74 5.91 -10.82 30.39
N PHE A 75 5.07 -9.79 30.42
CA PHE A 75 5.29 -8.79 31.47
C PHE A 75 4.32 -8.79 32.65
N ALA A 76 3.10 -9.35 32.58
CA ALA A 76 2.09 -9.13 33.65
C ALA A 76 1.99 -7.64 34.09
N ILE A 77 2.35 -6.72 33.18
CA ILE A 77 2.42 -5.28 33.38
C ILE A 77 1.30 -4.66 32.54
N SER A 78 0.80 -3.49 32.98
CA SER A 78 -0.20 -2.76 32.20
C SER A 78 0.27 -2.46 30.77
N ILE A 79 -0.66 -2.59 29.80
CA ILE A 79 -0.43 -2.29 28.38
C ILE A 79 0.21 -0.90 28.18
N ARG A 80 -0.17 0.07 29.02
CA ARG A 80 0.37 1.45 28.98
C ARG A 80 1.87 1.48 29.27
N LEU A 81 2.32 0.77 30.30
CA LEU A 81 3.73 0.75 30.68
C LEU A 81 4.57 0.00 29.64
N ALA A 82 4.05 -1.10 29.09
CA ALA A 82 4.70 -1.79 27.97
C ALA A 82 4.83 -0.90 26.73
N CYS A 83 3.75 -0.19 26.33
CA CYS A 83 3.77 0.72 25.19
C CYS A 83 4.79 1.86 25.39
N ASN A 84 4.86 2.44 26.59
CA ASN A 84 5.85 3.46 26.93
C ASN A 84 7.29 2.93 26.87
N LEU A 85 7.55 1.73 27.41
CA LEU A 85 8.87 1.11 27.40
C LEU A 85 9.38 0.85 25.97
N PHE A 86 8.51 0.35 25.10
CA PHE A 86 8.88 0.02 23.72
C PHE A 86 8.76 1.17 22.73
N LYS A 87 8.42 2.39 23.22
CA LYS A 87 8.10 3.58 22.42
C LYS A 87 7.09 3.29 21.31
N VAL A 88 6.05 2.52 21.63
CA VAL A 88 4.94 2.21 20.73
C VAL A 88 3.70 2.99 21.17
N SER A 89 2.96 3.55 20.22
CA SER A 89 1.68 4.18 20.53
C SER A 89 0.66 3.15 21.01
N GLU A 90 -0.09 3.45 22.09
CA GLU A 90 -1.19 2.61 22.56
C GLU A 90 -2.21 2.32 21.45
N GLY A 91 -2.42 3.26 20.52
CA GLY A 91 -3.31 3.09 19.38
C GLY A 91 -2.84 1.99 18.43
N CYS A 92 -1.52 1.89 18.19
CA CYS A 92 -0.94 0.83 17.37
C CYS A 92 -1.05 -0.53 18.05
N TYR A 93 -0.85 -0.60 19.38
CA TYR A 93 -1.01 -1.83 20.13
C TYR A 93 -2.48 -2.31 20.13
N ARG A 94 -3.42 -1.40 20.43
CA ARG A 94 -4.85 -1.70 20.47
C ARG A 94 -5.47 -1.90 19.10
N TYR A 95 -4.85 -1.41 18.03
CA TYR A 95 -5.33 -1.63 16.68
C TYR A 95 -5.46 -3.13 16.42
N GLN A 96 -6.69 -3.54 16.15
CA GLN A 96 -7.02 -4.83 15.57
C GLN A 96 -7.78 -4.51 14.28
N PRO A 97 -7.39 -5.10 13.14
CA PRO A 97 -8.17 -4.94 11.92
C PRO A 97 -9.56 -5.53 12.15
N VAL A 98 -10.58 -4.67 12.16
CA VAL A 98 -11.98 -4.97 12.52
C VAL A 98 -12.59 -6.12 11.70
N LEU A 99 -12.03 -6.42 10.53
CA LEU A 99 -12.61 -7.37 9.57
C LEU A 99 -11.61 -8.43 9.10
N ALA A 100 -10.69 -8.85 9.98
CA ALA A 100 -9.71 -9.89 9.66
C ALA A 100 -10.38 -11.20 9.18
N ASP A 101 -11.39 -11.68 9.92
CA ASP A 101 -12.04 -12.96 9.63
C ASP A 101 -12.83 -12.92 8.31
N GLU A 102 -13.55 -11.83 8.05
CA GLU A 102 -14.21 -11.63 6.77
C GLU A 102 -13.23 -11.50 5.60
N ASN A 103 -12.05 -10.90 5.82
CA ASN A 103 -11.02 -10.83 4.78
C ASN A 103 -10.50 -12.22 4.41
N LEU A 104 -10.37 -13.12 5.40
CA LEU A 104 -10.02 -14.52 5.16
C LEU A 104 -11.10 -15.23 4.34
N LEU A 105 -12.39 -14.99 4.64
CA LEU A 105 -13.50 -15.53 3.83
C LEU A 105 -13.46 -15.00 2.39
N ILE A 106 -13.22 -13.70 2.20
CA ILE A 106 -13.06 -13.12 0.86
C ILE A 106 -11.90 -13.79 0.12
N ALA A 107 -10.77 -13.97 0.80
CA ALA A 107 -9.57 -14.60 0.22
C ALA A 107 -9.82 -16.06 -0.20
N ASP A 108 -10.42 -16.86 0.68
CA ASP A 108 -10.76 -18.26 0.40
C ASP A 108 -11.69 -18.37 -0.81
N TRP A 109 -12.74 -17.55 -0.87
CA TRP A 109 -13.64 -17.51 -2.02
C TRP A 109 -12.93 -17.13 -3.32
N LEU A 110 -12.06 -16.12 -3.30
CA LEU A 110 -11.29 -15.72 -4.48
C LEU A 110 -10.34 -16.83 -4.96
N LEU A 111 -9.67 -17.54 -4.04
CA LEU A 111 -8.81 -18.67 -4.37
C LEU A 111 -9.62 -19.83 -4.97
N ARG A 112 -10.77 -20.17 -4.40
CA ARG A 112 -11.66 -21.21 -4.94
C ARG A 112 -12.11 -20.90 -6.36
N ILE A 113 -12.60 -19.67 -6.59
CA ILE A 113 -13.08 -19.24 -7.91
C ILE A 113 -11.94 -19.27 -8.93
N THR A 114 -10.77 -18.74 -8.57
CA THR A 114 -9.63 -18.67 -9.51
C THR A 114 -8.97 -20.02 -9.77
N ASN A 115 -9.11 -21.00 -8.86
CA ASN A 115 -8.68 -22.37 -9.09
C ASN A 115 -9.61 -23.13 -10.04
N SER A 116 -10.92 -22.93 -9.91
CA SER A 116 -11.91 -23.53 -10.82
C SER A 116 -11.93 -22.85 -12.20
N GLN A 117 -11.78 -21.53 -12.25
CA GLN A 117 -11.93 -20.72 -13.47
C GLN A 117 -10.67 -19.89 -13.73
N ARG A 118 -9.66 -20.53 -14.34
CA ARG A 118 -8.31 -19.94 -14.52
C ARG A 118 -8.25 -18.77 -15.50
N ASN A 119 -9.26 -18.60 -16.36
CA ASN A 119 -9.36 -17.52 -17.35
C ASN A 119 -10.14 -16.30 -16.82
N TRP A 120 -10.72 -16.37 -15.63
CA TRP A 120 -11.50 -15.25 -15.08
C TRP A 120 -10.58 -14.18 -14.51
N GLY A 121 -10.85 -12.93 -14.90
CA GLY A 121 -10.25 -11.76 -14.27
C GLY A 121 -11.01 -11.29 -13.03
N PHE A 122 -10.44 -10.31 -12.34
CA PHE A 122 -11.02 -9.74 -11.11
C PHE A 122 -12.49 -9.32 -11.27
N SER A 123 -12.85 -8.65 -12.37
CA SER A 123 -14.22 -8.16 -12.58
C SER A 123 -15.24 -9.29 -12.59
N LEU A 124 -14.92 -10.43 -13.22
CA LEU A 124 -15.79 -11.61 -13.27
C LEU A 124 -15.87 -12.29 -11.90
N CYS A 125 -14.74 -12.40 -11.21
CA CYS A 125 -14.71 -12.93 -9.84
C CYS A 125 -15.60 -12.08 -8.91
N PHE A 126 -15.50 -10.76 -8.97
CA PHE A 126 -16.32 -9.85 -8.16
C PHE A 126 -17.81 -9.92 -8.51
N LEU A 127 -18.16 -9.95 -9.81
CA LEU A 127 -19.54 -10.09 -10.25
C LEU A 127 -20.16 -11.41 -9.79
N TYR A 128 -19.40 -12.51 -9.83
CA TYR A 128 -19.86 -13.80 -9.30
C TYR A 128 -20.12 -13.73 -7.80
N LEU A 129 -19.19 -13.14 -7.02
CA LEU A 129 -19.36 -12.97 -5.58
C LEU A 129 -20.59 -12.11 -5.23
N ARG A 130 -20.86 -11.07 -6.01
CA ARG A 130 -21.97 -10.16 -5.78
C ARG A 130 -23.32 -10.72 -6.23
N ASN A 131 -23.38 -11.30 -7.43
CA ASN A 131 -24.65 -11.65 -8.08
C ASN A 131 -25.05 -13.12 -7.86
N VAL A 132 -24.08 -14.03 -7.81
CA VAL A 132 -24.36 -15.47 -7.64
C VAL A 132 -24.32 -15.85 -6.16
N LYS A 133 -23.34 -15.34 -5.42
CA LYS A 133 -23.21 -15.60 -3.98
C LYS A 133 -23.91 -14.57 -3.11
N GLY A 134 -24.31 -13.43 -3.66
CA GLY A 134 -25.08 -12.41 -2.93
C GLY A 134 -24.27 -11.62 -1.90
N PHE A 135 -22.93 -11.66 -1.94
CA PHE A 135 -22.13 -10.94 -0.96
C PHE A 135 -22.17 -9.43 -1.19
N GLY A 136 -22.54 -8.66 -0.16
CA GLY A 136 -22.57 -7.20 -0.16
C GLY A 136 -21.20 -6.52 0.01
N TRP A 137 -20.10 -7.21 -0.29
CA TRP A 137 -18.75 -6.70 -0.01
C TRP A 137 -18.36 -5.51 -0.90
N ASN A 138 -17.62 -4.58 -0.31
CA ASN A 138 -17.12 -3.41 -1.04
C ASN A 138 -16.09 -3.82 -2.10
N HIS A 139 -16.31 -3.41 -3.34
CA HIS A 139 -15.42 -3.66 -4.47
C HIS A 139 -13.95 -3.31 -4.21
N LYS A 140 -13.67 -2.14 -3.61
CA LYS A 140 -12.29 -1.70 -3.32
C LYS A 140 -11.61 -2.62 -2.29
N ARG A 141 -12.37 -3.12 -1.32
CA ARG A 141 -11.88 -4.05 -0.30
C ARG A 141 -11.53 -5.40 -0.92
N VAL A 142 -12.44 -5.96 -1.71
CA VAL A 142 -12.20 -7.23 -2.42
C VAL A 142 -11.04 -7.10 -3.41
N TYR A 143 -10.92 -5.97 -4.11
CA TYR A 143 -9.80 -5.73 -5.03
C TYR A 143 -8.44 -5.67 -4.35
N ARG A 144 -8.37 -5.04 -3.17
CA ARG A 144 -7.14 -5.01 -2.37
C ARG A 144 -6.71 -6.43 -1.97
N ILE A 145 -7.64 -7.24 -1.46
CA ILE A 145 -7.36 -8.64 -1.09
C ILE A 145 -6.95 -9.46 -2.33
N TYR A 146 -7.62 -9.26 -3.47
CA TYR A 146 -7.27 -9.92 -4.73
C TYR A 146 -5.83 -9.59 -5.19
N ARG A 147 -5.37 -8.35 -4.98
CA ARG A 147 -4.00 -7.93 -5.28
C ARG A 147 -2.99 -8.44 -4.26
N GLU A 148 -3.36 -8.49 -2.98
CA GLU A 148 -2.52 -9.07 -1.91
C GLU A 148 -2.26 -10.56 -2.15
N LEU A 149 -3.23 -11.28 -2.73
CA LEU A 149 -3.08 -12.68 -3.16
C LEU A 149 -2.36 -12.85 -4.51
N GLU A 150 -1.88 -11.76 -5.11
CA GLU A 150 -1.14 -11.73 -6.39
C GLU A 150 -1.86 -12.38 -7.59
N LEU A 151 -3.19 -12.53 -7.50
CA LEU A 151 -4.02 -13.14 -8.56
C LEU A 151 -4.07 -12.30 -9.85
N ASN A 152 -3.56 -11.06 -9.81
CA ASN A 152 -3.41 -10.17 -10.95
C ASN A 152 -2.24 -10.54 -11.88
N MET A 153 -1.19 -11.20 -11.39
CA MET A 153 -0.04 -11.59 -12.23
C MET A 153 -0.39 -12.65 -13.29
N ARG A 154 -1.53 -13.33 -13.13
CA ARG A 154 -2.07 -14.29 -14.12
C ARG A 154 -2.59 -13.61 -15.38
N ILE A 155 -2.91 -12.32 -15.33
CA ILE A 155 -3.50 -11.58 -16.45
C ILE A 155 -2.40 -10.79 -17.15
N LYS A 156 -2.13 -11.12 -18.41
CA LYS A 156 -1.17 -10.38 -19.23
C LYS A 156 -1.63 -8.91 -19.34
N PRO A 157 -0.81 -7.92 -18.94
CA PRO A 157 -1.19 -6.52 -19.05
C PRO A 157 -1.43 -6.16 -20.52
N LYS A 158 -2.50 -5.39 -20.78
CA LYS A 158 -2.79 -4.90 -22.15
C LYS A 158 -1.66 -3.96 -22.58
N LYS A 159 -1.00 -4.27 -23.69
CA LYS A 159 0.02 -3.41 -24.30
C LYS A 159 -0.66 -2.08 -24.67
N ARG A 160 -0.20 -0.97 -24.11
CA ARG A 160 -0.72 0.36 -24.45
C ARG A 160 -0.17 0.72 -25.84
N TRP A 161 -1.06 0.89 -26.82
CA TRP A 161 -0.67 1.35 -28.15
C TRP A 161 -0.19 2.80 -28.04
N VAL A 162 1.06 3.07 -28.43
CA VAL A 162 1.55 4.43 -28.59
C VAL A 162 0.83 5.01 -29.79
N ARG A 163 0.05 6.08 -29.58
CA ARG A 163 -0.52 6.86 -30.68
C ARG A 163 0.53 7.87 -31.08
N GLU A 164 0.93 7.88 -32.35
CA GLU A 164 1.75 8.96 -32.89
C GLU A 164 0.98 10.27 -32.68
N LYS A 165 1.64 11.25 -32.07
CA LYS A 165 1.08 12.60 -32.01
C LYS A 165 1.17 13.17 -33.41
N SER A 166 0.07 13.68 -33.93
CA SER A 166 0.11 14.46 -35.17
C SER A 166 0.93 15.72 -34.90
N ASP A 167 2.05 15.86 -35.60
CA ASP A 167 2.84 17.09 -35.59
C ASP A 167 1.99 18.20 -36.22
N ALA A 168 1.66 19.21 -35.42
CA ALA A 168 0.99 20.44 -35.84
C ALA A 168 1.82 21.63 -35.37
#